data_AF-A0A1G0Y3Z8-F1
#
_entry.id   AF-A0A1G0Y3Z8-F1
#
_cell.length_a   1.000
_cell.length_b   1.000
_cell.length_c   1.000
_cell.angle_alpha   90.00
_cell.angle_beta   90.00
_cell.angle_gamma   90.00
#
_symmetry.space_group_name_H-M   'P 1'
#
loop_
_entity.id
_entity.type
_entity.pdbx_description
1 polymer ?
#
loop_
_entity_poly.entity_id
_entity_poly.type
_entity_poly.pdbx_seq_one_letter_code
_entity_poly.pdbx_strand_id
1 'polypeptide(L)'
;MTNHRELASGNETPDPAFICEHCRNTIPGQAPGTAHRNHCPQCLWSLHVDLRIGDRRSGCRSPMEPIAVQVLNNGEWSLLHRCRRCGLIRANRIAGDDNECLLLSLALRPLARPPFPLDRVGIGAGIRTETGEGGIEP
;
A
#
# COMPACT_ATOMS: atom_id res chain seq x y z
N MET A 1 -14.75 -13.06 30.65
CA MET A 1 -13.42 -13.28 30.05
C MET A 1 -13.08 -12.03 29.27
N THR A 2 -11.98 -11.40 29.65
CA THR A 2 -11.78 -9.95 29.69
C THR A 2 -11.44 -9.36 28.32
N ASN A 3 -12.19 -8.35 27.91
CA ASN A 3 -11.83 -7.44 26.81
C ASN A 3 -10.57 -6.65 27.20
N HIS A 4 -9.48 -6.87 26.47
CA HIS A 4 -8.24 -6.11 26.60
C HIS A 4 -7.78 -5.61 25.23
N ARG A 5 -8.07 -4.33 24.94
CA ARG A 5 -7.08 -3.27 24.64
C ARG A 5 -7.68 -2.21 23.73
N GLU A 6 -8.23 -1.21 24.40
CA GLU A 6 -8.17 0.19 24.02
C GLU A 6 -6.74 0.58 23.62
N LEU A 7 -6.58 1.19 22.44
CA LEU A 7 -5.41 2.00 22.09
C LEU A 7 -5.90 3.34 21.56
N ALA A 8 -5.92 4.29 22.49
CA ALA A 8 -5.72 5.72 22.35
C ALA A 8 -6.63 6.49 21.37
N SER A 9 -7.65 7.15 21.95
CA SER A 9 -8.10 8.46 21.47
C SER A 9 -6.99 9.50 21.67
N GLY A 10 -6.05 9.55 20.72
CA GLY A 10 -5.17 10.70 20.57
C GLY A 10 -5.97 11.87 20.03
N ASN A 11 -5.88 13.02 20.69
CA ASN A 11 -6.38 14.29 20.16
C ASN A 11 -5.44 14.76 19.03
N GLU A 12 -5.34 13.96 17.96
CA GLU A 12 -4.53 14.27 16.79
C GLU A 12 -5.33 15.23 15.92
N THR A 13 -4.84 16.47 15.83
CA THR A 13 -5.40 17.45 14.91
C THR A 13 -5.36 16.86 13.51
N PRO A 14 -6.50 16.81 12.79
CA PRO A 14 -6.52 16.22 11.47
C PRO A 14 -5.53 16.93 10.55
N ASP A 15 -4.83 16.16 9.73
CA ASP A 15 -3.90 16.71 8.74
C ASP A 15 -4.63 17.77 7.88
N PRO A 16 -4.02 18.95 7.66
CA PRO A 16 -4.62 19.97 6.82
C PRO A 16 -4.71 19.51 5.37
N ALA A 17 -5.61 20.12 4.60
CA ALA A 17 -5.64 19.91 3.16
C ALA A 17 -4.32 20.37 2.51
N PHE A 18 -3.93 19.72 1.41
CA PHE A 18 -2.71 20.03 0.68
C PHE A 18 -2.92 20.00 -0.83
N ILE A 19 -2.03 20.63 -1.59
CA ILE A 19 -2.02 20.57 -3.05
C ILE A 19 -1.06 19.47 -3.48
N CYS A 20 -1.52 18.51 -4.26
CA CYS A 20 -0.66 17.44 -4.78
C CYS A 20 0.41 18.02 -5.74
N GLU A 21 1.69 17.77 -5.47
CA GLU A 21 2.77 18.25 -6.35
C GLU A 21 2.76 17.59 -7.74
N HIS A 22 2.18 16.40 -7.87
CA HIS A 22 2.14 15.66 -9.14
C HIS A 22 0.97 16.06 -10.04
N CYS A 23 -0.28 16.01 -9.53
CA CYS A 23 -1.47 16.30 -10.35
C CYS A 23 -2.14 17.65 -10.06
N ARG A 24 -1.64 18.43 -9.08
CA ARG A 24 -2.12 19.76 -8.71
C ARG A 24 -3.54 19.84 -8.10
N ASN A 25 -4.21 18.71 -7.88
CA ASN A 25 -5.49 18.67 -7.16
C ASN A 25 -5.33 19.05 -5.68
N THR A 26 -6.35 19.72 -5.13
CA THR A 26 -6.48 19.96 -3.69
C THR A 26 -7.03 18.72 -3.01
N ILE A 27 -6.29 18.19 -2.03
CA ILE A 27 -6.56 16.93 -1.37
C ILE A 27 -6.91 17.17 0.10
N PRO A 28 -8.03 16.63 0.61
CA PRO A 28 -8.32 16.64 2.04
C PRO A 28 -7.24 15.86 2.81
N GLY A 29 -6.72 16.41 3.91
CA GLY A 29 -5.75 15.67 4.73
C GLY A 29 -6.37 14.48 5.47
N GLN A 30 -7.69 14.54 5.74
CA GLN A 30 -8.46 13.43 6.29
C GLN A 30 -8.81 12.41 5.20
N ALA A 31 -8.86 11.14 5.58
CA ALA A 31 -9.24 10.05 4.69
C ALA A 31 -9.88 8.89 5.49
N PRO A 32 -10.85 8.16 4.91
CA PRO A 32 -11.37 6.95 5.54
C PRO A 32 -10.27 5.88 5.68
N GLY A 33 -10.13 5.29 6.86
CA GLY A 33 -9.24 4.14 7.09
C GLY A 33 -7.75 4.47 7.30
N THR A 34 -7.37 5.74 7.43
CA THR A 34 -6.02 6.15 7.83
C THR A 34 -6.03 7.43 8.68
N ALA A 35 -5.17 7.49 9.70
CA ALA A 35 -4.96 8.68 10.52
C ALA A 35 -4.13 9.75 9.79
N HIS A 36 -3.22 9.34 8.91
CA HIS A 36 -2.34 10.24 8.17
C HIS A 36 -2.41 9.92 6.68
N ARG A 37 -2.95 10.85 5.88
CA ARG A 37 -2.90 10.73 4.43
C ARG A 37 -1.50 11.09 3.95
N ASN A 38 -0.89 10.19 3.19
CA ASN A 38 0.45 10.40 2.63
C ASN A 38 0.48 10.46 1.11
N HIS A 39 -0.61 10.18 0.42
CA HIS A 39 -0.69 10.23 -1.04
C HIS A 39 -1.99 10.86 -1.52
N CYS A 40 -1.97 11.33 -2.76
CA CYS A 40 -3.14 11.84 -3.44
C CYS A 40 -4.05 10.67 -3.86
N PRO A 41 -5.34 10.63 -3.52
CA PRO A 41 -6.24 9.56 -3.93
C PRO A 41 -6.47 9.51 -5.44
N GLN A 42 -6.29 10.64 -6.13
CA GLN A 42 -6.57 10.77 -7.57
C GLN A 42 -5.42 10.36 -8.48
N CYS A 43 -4.18 10.33 -7.97
CA CYS A 43 -3.02 9.91 -8.77
C CYS A 43 -2.06 8.96 -8.04
N LEU A 44 -2.32 8.69 -6.75
CA LEU A 44 -1.55 7.83 -5.85
C LEU A 44 -0.11 8.30 -5.57
N TRP A 45 0.30 9.47 -6.07
CA TRP A 45 1.60 10.05 -5.74
C TRP A 45 1.64 10.60 -4.32
N SER A 46 2.78 10.39 -3.67
CA SER A 46 3.10 10.87 -2.33
C SER A 46 4.20 11.93 -2.40
N LEU A 47 4.49 12.56 -1.26
CA LEU A 47 5.61 13.46 -1.07
C LEU A 47 6.48 12.95 0.08
N HIS A 48 7.81 12.94 -0.10
CA HIS A 48 8.73 12.47 0.93
C HIS A 48 8.89 13.53 2.03
N VAL A 49 7.92 13.58 2.93
CA VAL A 49 7.88 14.52 4.05
C VAL A 49 8.13 13.85 5.40
N ASP A 50 8.05 12.54 5.50
CA ASP A 50 8.19 11.82 6.78
C ASP A 50 9.58 11.19 6.96
N LEU A 51 10.18 11.37 8.13
CA LEU A 51 11.28 10.51 8.61
C LEU A 51 10.70 9.33 9.40
N ARG A 52 9.73 9.62 10.27
CA ARG A 52 8.80 8.70 10.92
C ARG A 52 7.38 9.02 10.45
N ILE A 53 6.50 8.03 10.45
CA ILE A 53 5.11 8.16 9.99
C ILE A 53 4.45 9.36 10.70
N GLY A 54 3.94 10.31 9.91
CA GLY A 54 3.19 11.47 10.40
C GLY A 54 4.05 12.62 10.96
N ASP A 55 5.38 12.47 11.07
CA ASP A 55 6.22 13.52 11.67
C ASP A 55 6.46 14.74 10.77
N ARG A 56 6.32 14.58 9.45
CA ARG A 56 6.56 15.63 8.44
C ARG A 56 7.96 16.28 8.54
N ARG A 57 8.98 15.57 9.06
CA ARG A 57 10.34 16.10 9.34
C ARG A 57 11.38 15.86 8.24
N SER A 58 11.05 15.18 7.15
CA SER A 58 12.00 14.90 6.06
C SER A 58 12.32 16.17 5.28
N GLY A 59 13.62 16.48 5.20
CA GLY A 59 14.13 17.55 4.35
C GLY A 59 14.15 17.20 2.85
N CYS A 60 13.85 15.95 2.47
CA CYS A 60 13.88 15.53 1.08
C CYS A 60 12.79 16.24 0.26
N ARG A 61 11.52 16.16 0.68
CA ARG A 61 10.38 16.82 0.02
C ARG A 61 10.33 16.56 -1.49
N SER A 62 10.77 15.37 -1.92
CA SER A 62 10.70 14.96 -3.31
C SER A 62 9.43 14.15 -3.55
N PRO A 63 8.82 14.23 -4.74
CA PRO A 63 7.74 13.34 -5.12
C PRO A 63 8.14 11.87 -4.95
N MET A 64 7.20 11.08 -4.44
CA MET A 64 7.33 9.63 -4.33
C MET A 64 6.35 8.95 -5.27
N GLU A 65 6.91 8.17 -6.19
CA GLU A 65 6.20 7.43 -7.23
C GLU A 65 5.52 6.19 -6.63
N PRO A 66 4.22 5.95 -6.90
CA PRO A 66 3.60 4.68 -6.58
C PRO A 66 4.13 3.61 -7.54
N ILE A 67 4.90 2.66 -7.01
CA ILE A 67 5.59 1.65 -7.84
C ILE A 67 4.92 0.28 -7.80
N ALA A 68 4.20 -0.04 -6.73
CA ALA A 68 3.51 -1.32 -6.57
C ALA A 68 2.41 -1.24 -5.50
N VAL A 69 1.61 -2.29 -5.43
CA VAL A 69 0.67 -2.58 -4.36
C VAL A 69 1.13 -3.88 -3.67
N GLN A 70 0.95 -3.96 -2.36
CA GLN A 70 1.09 -5.20 -1.60
C GLN A 70 -0.19 -5.48 -0.81
N VAL A 71 -0.47 -6.76 -0.61
CA VAL A 71 -1.56 -7.25 0.24
C VAL A 71 -0.93 -7.87 1.48
N LEU A 72 -1.31 -7.39 2.66
CA LEU A 72 -0.83 -7.87 3.95
C LEU A 72 -1.58 -9.15 4.35
N ASN A 73 -1.07 -9.88 5.35
CA ASN A 73 -1.66 -11.14 5.81
C ASN A 73 -3.11 -11.00 6.32
N ASN A 74 -3.49 -9.82 6.80
CA ASN A 74 -4.85 -9.50 7.24
C ASN A 74 -5.77 -9.07 6.09
N GLY A 75 -5.30 -9.12 4.84
CA GLY A 75 -6.05 -8.69 3.66
C GLY A 75 -6.00 -7.18 3.39
N GLU A 76 -5.33 -6.38 4.21
CA GLU A 76 -5.20 -4.94 3.98
C GLU A 76 -4.25 -4.65 2.82
N TRP A 77 -4.61 -3.66 2.00
CA TRP A 77 -3.78 -3.22 0.88
C TRP A 77 -2.92 -2.02 1.28
N SER A 78 -1.70 -1.97 0.75
CA SER A 78 -0.85 -0.79 0.85
C SER A 78 -0.09 -0.52 -0.45
N LEU A 79 0.21 0.75 -0.67
CA LEU A 79 1.02 1.24 -1.77
C LEU A 79 2.49 1.25 -1.37
N LEU A 80 3.34 0.77 -2.27
CA LEU A 80 4.78 0.98 -2.19
C LEU A 80 5.13 2.25 -2.97
N HIS A 81 5.69 3.23 -2.27
CA HIS A 81 6.12 4.51 -2.83
C HIS A 81 7.64 4.59 -2.86
N ARG A 82 8.22 4.96 -4.00
CA ARG A 82 9.66 5.20 -4.18
C ARG A 82 9.95 6.68 -4.33
N CYS A 83 10.79 7.23 -3.46
CA CYS A 83 11.26 8.61 -3.59
C CYS A 83 12.11 8.79 -4.84
N ARG A 84 11.76 9.75 -5.71
CA ARG A 84 12.50 10.00 -6.95
C ARG A 84 13.90 10.60 -6.75
N ARG A 85 14.19 11.13 -5.56
CA ARG A 85 15.48 11.79 -5.25
C ARG A 85 16.44 10.87 -4.51
N CYS A 86 16.01 10.31 -3.37
CA CYS A 86 16.89 9.48 -2.54
C CYS A 86 16.65 7.97 -2.70
N GLY A 87 15.65 7.54 -3.47
CA GLY A 87 15.36 6.13 -3.70
C GLY A 87 14.66 5.39 -2.55
N LEU A 88 14.45 6.03 -1.39
CA LEU A 88 13.75 5.41 -0.25
C LEU A 88 12.39 4.84 -0.68
N ILE A 89 12.13 3.59 -0.29
CA ILE A 89 10.85 2.92 -0.49
C ILE A 89 10.09 2.88 0.84
N ARG A 90 8.82 3.29 0.83
CA ARG A 90 7.92 3.23 1.98
C ARG A 90 6.59 2.61 1.59
N ALA A 91 6.02 1.85 2.53
CA ALA A 91 4.66 1.34 2.42
C ALA A 91 3.68 2.29 3.10
N ASN A 92 2.61 2.66 2.43
CA ASN A 92 1.51 3.46 2.97
C ASN A 92 0.19 2.71 2.75
N ARG A 93 -0.61 2.55 3.81
CA ARG A 93 -1.96 1.95 3.72
C ARG A 93 -2.81 2.73 2.72
N ILE A 94 -3.63 2.03 1.93
CA ILE A 94 -4.63 2.70 1.08
C ILE A 94 -5.73 3.34 1.94
N ALA A 95 -6.33 4.41 1.43
CA ALA A 95 -7.52 5.02 2.02
C ALA A 95 -8.79 4.57 1.28
N GLY A 96 -9.94 4.67 1.94
CA GLY A 96 -11.23 4.28 1.35
C GLY A 96 -11.69 5.15 0.17
N ASP A 97 -11.00 6.25 -0.11
CA ASP A 97 -11.29 7.16 -1.23
C ASP A 97 -10.21 7.13 -2.33
N ASP A 98 -9.27 6.19 -2.27
CA ASP A 98 -8.26 6.02 -3.31
C ASP A 98 -8.87 5.54 -4.63
N ASN A 99 -8.32 6.01 -5.75
CA ASN A 99 -8.79 5.61 -7.08
C ASN A 99 -8.51 4.12 -7.34
N GLU A 100 -9.58 3.32 -7.29
CA GLU A 100 -9.54 1.87 -7.46
C GLU A 100 -8.95 1.45 -8.81
N CYS A 101 -9.27 2.17 -9.89
CA CYS A 101 -8.73 1.88 -11.22
C CYS A 101 -7.20 2.01 -11.25
N LEU A 102 -6.63 3.00 -10.57
CA LEU A 102 -5.18 3.16 -10.47
C LEU A 102 -4.54 2.10 -9.58
N LEU A 103 -5.20 1.71 -8.49
CA LEU A 103 -4.75 0.61 -7.63
C LEU A 103 -4.68 -0.71 -8.40
N LEU A 104 -5.77 -1.06 -9.10
CA LEU A 104 -5.81 -2.26 -9.94
C LEU A 104 -4.81 -2.17 -11.09
N SER A 105 -4.67 -1.01 -11.73
CA SER A 105 -3.69 -0.81 -12.79
C SER A 105 -2.26 -1.07 -12.32
N LEU A 106 -1.90 -0.68 -11.08
CA LEU A 106 -0.61 -0.99 -10.47
C LEU A 106 -0.46 -2.47 -10.19
N ALA A 107 -1.46 -3.09 -9.56
CA ALA A 107 -1.44 -4.50 -9.19
C ALA A 107 -1.35 -5.44 -10.41
N LEU A 108 -1.97 -5.06 -11.53
CA LEU A 108 -2.02 -5.86 -12.75
C LEU A 108 -0.82 -5.66 -13.68
N ARG A 109 0.11 -4.73 -13.38
CA ARG A 109 1.31 -4.48 -14.23
C ARG A 109 2.09 -5.75 -14.58
N PRO A 110 2.37 -6.68 -13.65
CA PRO A 110 3.10 -7.90 -13.98
C PRO A 110 2.34 -8.80 -14.97
N LEU A 111 1.01 -8.80 -14.94
CA LEU A 111 0.19 -9.58 -15.88
C LEU A 111 0.08 -8.90 -17.25
N ALA A 112 0.01 -7.57 -17.27
CA ALA A 112 -0.05 -6.80 -18.50
C ALA A 112 1.30 -6.75 -19.24
N ARG A 113 2.42 -6.95 -18.53
CA ARG A 113 3.79 -6.90 -19.08
C ARG A 113 4.64 -8.04 -18.47
N PRO A 114 4.27 -9.30 -18.73
CA PRO A 114 4.92 -10.43 -18.08
C PRO A 114 6.35 -10.60 -18.65
N PRO A 115 7.33 -11.01 -17.81
CA PRO A 115 8.69 -11.28 -18.27
C PRO A 115 8.81 -12.63 -19.00
N PHE A 116 7.73 -13.39 -19.10
CA PHE A 116 7.64 -14.68 -19.78
C PHE A 116 6.24 -14.89 -20.39
N PRO A 117 6.09 -15.80 -21.36
CA PRO A 117 4.78 -16.13 -21.93
C PRO A 117 3.86 -16.76 -20.87
N LEU A 118 2.65 -16.22 -20.68
CA LEU A 118 1.70 -16.67 -19.65
C LEU A 118 1.05 -18.03 -19.98
N ASP A 119 0.96 -18.40 -21.26
CA ASP A 119 0.51 -19.71 -21.74
C ASP A 119 1.35 -20.87 -21.19
N ARG A 120 2.57 -20.58 -20.72
CA ARG A 120 3.47 -21.56 -20.08
C ARG A 120 3.26 -21.67 -18.57
N VAL A 121 2.56 -20.70 -17.96
CA VAL A 121 2.23 -20.70 -16.53
C VAL A 121 0.97 -21.56 -16.35
N GLY A 122 1.13 -22.88 -16.36
CA GLY A 122 -0.06 -23.74 -16.23
C GLY A 122 0.06 -25.20 -16.63
N ILE A 123 1.24 -25.81 -16.66
CA ILE A 123 1.38 -27.27 -16.76
C ILE A 123 2.61 -27.71 -15.94
N GLY A 124 2.42 -28.21 -14.71
CA GLY A 124 3.46 -29.01 -14.04
C GLY A 124 4.07 -28.50 -12.72
N ALA A 125 3.57 -27.45 -12.08
CA ALA A 125 3.97 -27.13 -10.71
C ALA A 125 2.87 -27.58 -9.73
N GLY A 126 2.82 -28.89 -9.46
CA GLY A 126 1.97 -29.42 -8.40
C GLY A 126 2.30 -28.75 -7.08
N ILE A 127 1.35 -27.98 -6.55
CA ILE A 127 1.35 -27.58 -5.15
C ILE A 127 1.22 -28.88 -4.35
N ARG A 128 2.32 -29.37 -3.80
CA ARG A 128 2.30 -30.45 -2.80
C ARG A 128 1.66 -29.89 -1.54
N THR A 129 0.36 -30.11 -1.36
CA THR A 129 -0.26 -30.02 -0.05
C THR A 129 0.11 -31.28 0.72
N GLU A 130 1.09 -31.18 1.61
CA GLU A 130 1.39 -32.23 2.58
C GLU A 130 0.28 -32.23 3.65
N THR A 131 -0.83 -32.89 3.36
CA THR A 131 -1.74 -33.39 4.41
C THR A 131 -1.44 -34.86 4.59
N GLY A 132 -0.67 -35.17 5.63
CA GLY A 132 -0.42 -36.52 6.07
C GLY A 132 -1.69 -37.14 6.64
N GLU A 133 -2.16 -38.20 6.00
CA GLU A 133 -3.00 -39.22 6.62
C GLU A 133 -2.32 -40.57 6.37
N GLY A 134 -1.42 -40.93 7.30
CA GLY A 134 -0.87 -42.28 7.38
C GLY A 134 -1.87 -43.18 8.08
N GLY A 135 -2.81 -43.76 7.32
CA GLY A 135 -3.58 -44.91 7.75
C GLY A 135 -2.71 -46.17 7.68
N ILE A 136 -2.53 -46.84 8.83
CA ILE A 136 -1.93 -48.18 8.91
C ILE A 136 -3.08 -49.16 9.09
N GLU A 137 -3.27 -50.06 8.13
CA GLU A 137 -3.83 -51.42 8.32
C GLU A 137 -3.33 -52.33 7.18
N PRO A 138 -3.26 -53.67 7.38
CA PRO A 138 -3.53 -54.43 8.61
C PRO A 138 -2.26 -54.98 9.30
#